data_AF-A0A1H8ITQ2-F1
#
_entry.id   AF-A0A1H8ITQ2-F1
#
_cell.length_a   1.000
_cell.length_b   1.000
_cell.length_c   1.000
_cell.angle_alpha   90.00
_cell.angle_beta   90.00
_cell.angle_gamma   90.00
#
_symmetry.space_group_name_H-M   'P 1'
#
loop_
_entity.id
_entity.type
_entity.pdbx_description
1 polymer ?
#
loop_
_entity_poly.entity_id
_entity_poly.type
_entity_poly.pdbx_seq_one_letter_code
_entity_poly.pdbx_strand_id
1 'polypeptide(L)'
;MNTNNTSLQRWVSQYPAIAEIVSRHSVSHNENFIFEPENLAGFISDLTGYFAAEHSHKIQTGELYYMQDSRNILGNNMLFWRKGCQGYTQCIADAEVFTADEAIRQMISRRSDIPWRKDYIDGIASLSVDTQRADIRAANMLPPSQRNDLPESLRDQA
;
A
#
# COMPACT_ATOMS: atom_id res chain seq x y z
N MET A 1 26.00 22.10 2.08
CA MET A 1 26.09 20.66 1.81
C MET A 1 24.85 20.25 1.04
N ASN A 2 25.01 19.91 -0.25
CA ASN A 2 23.92 19.66 -1.19
C ASN A 2 23.41 18.21 -1.01
N THR A 3 22.28 18.03 -0.33
CA THR A 3 21.69 16.70 -0.03
C THR A 3 20.80 16.14 -1.13
N ASN A 4 20.63 16.84 -2.26
CA ASN A 4 19.62 16.48 -3.26
C ASN A 4 20.15 15.58 -4.39
N ASN A 5 21.46 15.37 -4.53
CA ASN A 5 22.03 14.57 -5.64
C ASN A 5 22.19 13.08 -5.35
N THR A 6 21.97 12.63 -4.12
CA THR A 6 22.20 11.23 -3.72
C THR A 6 21.10 10.28 -4.17
N SER A 7 19.86 10.75 -4.38
CA SER A 7 18.74 9.87 -4.75
C SER A 7 18.78 9.45 -6.22
N LEU A 8 19.04 10.38 -7.15
CA LEU A 8 19.07 10.06 -8.58
C LEU A 8 20.28 9.19 -8.94
N GLN A 9 21.46 9.51 -8.40
CA GLN A 9 22.66 8.67 -8.57
C GLN A 9 22.43 7.25 -8.07
N ARG A 10 21.82 7.09 -6.89
CA ARG A 10 21.48 5.78 -6.35
C ARG A 10 20.52 5.02 -7.27
N TRP A 11 19.53 5.70 -7.83
CA TRP A 11 18.58 5.08 -8.77
C TRP A 11 19.26 4.65 -10.07
N VAL A 12 20.11 5.49 -10.65
CA VAL A 12 20.91 5.15 -11.84
C VAL A 12 21.78 3.92 -11.61
N SER A 13 22.39 3.78 -10.43
CA SER A 13 23.20 2.59 -10.10
C SER A 13 22.35 1.32 -9.91
N GLN A 14 21.11 1.45 -9.45
CA GLN A 14 20.26 0.31 -9.08
C GLN A 14 19.35 -0.16 -10.23
N TYR A 15 18.98 0.74 -11.15
CA TYR A 15 17.99 0.51 -12.20
C TYR A 15 18.59 0.85 -13.57
N PRO A 16 19.05 -0.14 -14.36
CA PRO A 16 19.70 0.09 -15.65
C PRO A 16 18.85 0.89 -16.64
N ALA A 17 17.53 0.73 -16.63
CA ALA A 17 16.63 1.50 -17.50
C ALA A 17 16.54 2.98 -17.11
N ILE A 18 16.61 3.29 -15.80
CA ILE A 18 16.72 4.69 -15.34
C ILE A 18 18.05 5.29 -15.78
N ALA A 19 19.13 4.51 -15.74
CA ALA A 19 20.44 4.94 -16.24
C ALA A 19 20.39 5.32 -17.73
N GLU A 20 19.68 4.55 -18.54
CA GLU A 20 19.49 4.86 -19.96
C GLU A 20 18.72 6.17 -20.17
N ILE A 21 17.60 6.35 -19.45
CA ILE A 21 16.77 7.57 -19.53
C ILE A 21 17.58 8.80 -19.10
N VAL A 22 18.31 8.71 -17.99
CA VAL A 22 19.17 9.80 -17.51
C VAL A 22 20.27 10.10 -18.53
N SER A 23 20.90 9.08 -19.13
CA SER A 23 21.96 9.28 -20.13
C SER A 23 21.48 9.94 -21.42
N ARG A 24 20.18 9.79 -21.75
CA ARG A 24 19.57 10.38 -22.95
C ARG A 24 19.33 11.88 -22.81
N HIS A 25 19.04 12.34 -21.60
CA HIS A 25 18.56 13.71 -21.34
C HIS A 25 19.51 14.55 -20.49
N SER A 26 20.64 14.00 -20.04
CA SER A 26 21.62 14.71 -19.22
C SER A 26 23.05 14.56 -19.72
N VAL A 27 23.90 15.49 -19.31
CA VAL A 27 25.36 15.39 -19.45
C VAL A 27 25.95 15.17 -18.07
N SER A 28 26.86 14.20 -17.94
CA SER A 28 27.59 13.98 -16.69
C SER A 28 28.76 14.96 -16.56
N HIS A 29 28.83 15.68 -15.43
CA HIS A 29 29.96 16.53 -15.10
C HIS A 29 30.29 16.45 -13.61
N ASN A 30 31.51 16.03 -13.29
CA ASN A 30 31.99 15.85 -11.91
C ASN A 30 30.96 15.11 -11.03
N GLU A 31 30.55 13.93 -11.51
CA GLU A 31 29.55 13.05 -10.87
C GLU A 31 28.12 13.60 -10.83
N ASN A 32 27.86 14.84 -11.23
CA ASN A 32 26.51 15.40 -11.30
C ASN A 32 25.89 15.15 -12.67
N PHE A 33 24.57 14.94 -12.69
CA PHE A 33 23.77 14.95 -13.91
C PHE A 33 23.26 16.38 -14.15
N ILE A 34 23.65 16.96 -15.28
CA ILE A 34 23.20 18.29 -15.70
C ILE A 34 22.13 18.10 -16.77
N PHE A 35 20.95 18.66 -16.53
CA PHE A 35 19.83 18.66 -17.46
C PHE A 35 19.66 20.06 -18.03
N GLU A 36 19.84 20.21 -19.34
CA GLU A 36 19.52 21.46 -20.02
C GLU A 36 17.98 21.66 -20.01
N PRO A 37 17.48 22.91 -19.85
CA PRO A 37 16.05 23.17 -19.71
C PRO A 37 15.17 22.60 -20.83
N GLU A 38 15.67 22.59 -22.06
CA GLU A 38 14.99 22.04 -23.23
C GLU A 38 14.81 20.51 -23.19
N ASN A 39 15.68 19.80 -22.46
CA ASN A 39 15.62 18.34 -22.31
C ASN A 39 14.79 17.91 -21.09
N LEU A 40 14.44 18.84 -20.20
CA LEU A 40 13.74 18.54 -18.95
C LEU A 40 12.35 17.94 -19.20
N ALA A 41 11.60 18.47 -20.18
CA ALA A 41 10.27 17.96 -20.53
C ALA A 41 10.34 16.51 -21.05
N GLY A 42 11.32 16.21 -21.90
CA GLY A 42 11.57 14.86 -22.42
C GLY A 42 12.00 13.89 -21.32
N PHE A 43 12.91 14.32 -20.44
CA PHE A 43 13.33 13.54 -19.28
C PHE A 43 12.16 13.17 -18.37
N ILE A 44 11.33 14.15 -17.98
CA ILE A 44 10.17 13.92 -17.13
C ILE A 44 9.20 12.96 -17.83
N SER A 45 8.92 13.16 -19.12
CA SER A 45 8.03 12.29 -19.89
C SER A 45 8.52 10.84 -19.94
N ASP A 46 9.78 10.61 -20.31
CA ASP A 46 10.36 9.27 -20.40
C ASP A 46 10.45 8.59 -19.03
N LEU A 47 10.87 9.34 -18.00
CA LEU A 47 10.97 8.83 -16.64
C LEU A 47 9.59 8.47 -16.07
N THR A 48 8.60 9.34 -16.24
CA THR A 48 7.22 9.06 -15.87
C THR A 48 6.66 7.89 -16.69
N GLY A 49 6.96 7.81 -17.98
CA GLY A 49 6.59 6.71 -18.86
C GLY A 49 7.19 5.37 -18.43
N TYR A 50 8.43 5.35 -17.96
CA TYR A 50 9.09 4.17 -17.40
C TYR A 50 8.46 3.70 -16.09
N PHE A 51 8.24 4.63 -15.15
CA PHE A 51 7.56 4.29 -13.90
C PHE A 51 6.13 3.83 -14.15
N ALA A 52 5.43 4.48 -15.08
CA ALA A 52 4.15 4.02 -15.56
C ALA A 52 4.29 2.64 -16.19
N ALA A 53 5.22 2.33 -17.09
CA ALA A 53 5.32 1.01 -17.73
C ALA A 53 5.66 -0.12 -16.73
N GLU A 54 6.66 0.08 -15.86
CA GLU A 54 7.08 -0.94 -14.89
C GLU A 54 6.10 -1.14 -13.73
N HIS A 55 5.25 -0.15 -13.40
CA HIS A 55 4.29 -0.24 -12.31
C HIS A 55 2.81 -0.25 -12.76
N SER A 56 2.49 0.11 -14.01
CA SER A 56 1.13 0.13 -14.60
C SER A 56 0.52 -1.25 -14.68
N HIS A 57 1.34 -2.30 -14.73
CA HIS A 57 0.83 -3.66 -14.69
C HIS A 57 0.27 -4.03 -13.32
N LYS A 58 0.42 -3.18 -12.28
CA LYS A 58 -0.12 -3.41 -10.93
C LYS A 58 -1.12 -2.36 -10.44
N ILE A 59 -0.97 -1.09 -10.84
CA ILE A 59 -1.88 -0.01 -10.43
C ILE A 59 -2.59 0.55 -11.67
N GLN A 60 -3.91 0.38 -11.70
CA GLN A 60 -4.81 0.79 -12.77
C GLN A 60 -5.42 2.15 -12.41
N THR A 61 -5.39 3.08 -13.37
CA THR A 61 -6.01 4.39 -13.21
C THR A 61 -7.54 4.26 -13.19
N GLY A 62 -8.21 5.02 -12.31
CA GLY A 62 -9.66 4.92 -12.09
C GLY A 62 -10.08 3.93 -10.99
N GLU A 63 -9.15 3.11 -10.50
CA GLU A 63 -9.38 2.17 -9.40
C GLU A 63 -9.04 2.77 -8.03
N LEU A 64 -9.57 2.15 -6.97
CA LEU A 64 -9.30 2.49 -5.59
C LEU A 64 -8.39 1.47 -4.92
N TYR A 65 -7.63 1.92 -3.93
CA TYR A 65 -6.56 1.15 -3.30
C TYR A 65 -6.57 1.26 -1.78
N TYR A 66 -6.21 0.16 -1.13
CA TYR A 66 -5.74 0.16 0.26
C TYR A 66 -4.21 0.13 0.27
N MET A 67 -3.60 0.93 1.16
CA MET A 67 -2.14 0.94 1.33
C MET A 67 -1.75 0.03 2.49
N GLN A 68 -1.04 -1.06 2.21
CA GLN A 68 -0.48 -1.95 3.22
C GLN A 68 0.83 -1.37 3.76
N ASP A 69 1.03 -1.38 5.08
CA ASP A 69 2.36 -1.27 5.66
C ASP A 69 3.00 -2.65 5.80
N SER A 70 4.01 -2.93 4.96
CA SER A 70 4.68 -4.24 4.90
C SER A 70 5.75 -4.47 5.98
N ARG A 71 6.05 -3.47 6.83
CA ARG A 71 7.11 -3.60 7.83
C ARG A 71 6.75 -4.54 8.97
N ASN A 72 5.47 -4.82 9.15
CA ASN A 72 4.99 -5.69 10.21
C ASN A 72 3.70 -6.42 9.77
N ILE A 73 3.46 -7.57 10.39
CA ILE A 73 2.24 -8.37 10.27
C ILE A 73 1.82 -8.67 11.71
N LEU A 74 0.55 -8.41 12.05
CA LEU A 74 0.03 -8.69 13.38
C LEU A 74 -0.77 -10.00 13.33
N GLY A 75 -0.19 -11.07 13.86
CA GLY A 75 -0.72 -12.43 13.72
C GLY A 75 -0.68 -12.85 12.25
N ASN A 76 -1.85 -13.18 11.69
CA ASN A 76 -2.00 -13.54 10.28
C ASN A 76 -2.57 -12.39 9.41
N ASN A 77 -2.76 -11.21 9.97
CA ASN A 77 -3.45 -10.11 9.30
C ASN A 77 -2.49 -9.01 8.86
N MET A 78 -2.71 -8.50 7.66
CA MET A 78 -2.03 -7.32 7.12
C MET A 78 -2.43 -6.05 7.87
N LEU A 79 -1.54 -5.06 7.84
CA LEU A 79 -1.80 -3.72 8.35
C LEU A 79 -2.01 -2.75 7.20
N PHE A 80 -3.07 -1.97 7.27
CA PHE A 80 -3.41 -0.92 6.32
C PHE A 80 -3.37 0.44 6.98
N TRP A 81 -3.11 1.49 6.20
CA TRP A 81 -3.24 2.86 6.67
C TRP A 81 -4.65 3.13 7.18
N ARG A 82 -4.78 3.68 8.39
CA ARG A 82 -6.07 4.01 9.01
C ARG A 82 -6.54 5.38 8.56
N LYS A 83 -7.86 5.53 8.40
CA LYS A 83 -8.52 6.80 8.07
C LYS A 83 -8.08 7.95 8.98
N GLY A 84 -7.91 9.12 8.39
CA GLY A 84 -7.60 10.35 9.14
C GLY A 84 -6.23 10.35 9.83
N CYS A 85 -5.24 9.66 9.24
CA CYS A 85 -3.85 9.62 9.71
C CYS A 85 -3.67 9.03 11.13
N GLN A 86 -4.55 8.12 11.54
CA GLN A 86 -4.55 7.53 12.89
C GLN A 86 -3.68 6.26 13.02
N GLY A 87 -2.58 6.19 12.27
CA GLY A 87 -1.68 5.03 12.25
C GLY A 87 -2.18 3.91 11.34
N TYR A 88 -2.19 2.66 11.85
CA TYR A 88 -2.49 1.46 11.07
C TYR A 88 -3.66 0.67 11.64
N THR A 89 -4.32 -0.12 10.80
CA THR A 89 -5.47 -0.95 11.17
C THR A 89 -5.44 -2.29 10.45
N GLN A 90 -6.03 -3.31 11.10
CA GLN A 90 -6.33 -4.60 10.48
C GLN A 90 -7.78 -4.65 9.96
N CYS A 91 -8.61 -3.70 10.38
CA CYS A 91 -10.00 -3.60 9.98
C CYS A 91 -10.11 -2.81 8.68
N ILE A 92 -10.50 -3.49 7.59
CA ILE A 92 -10.67 -2.88 6.26
C ILE A 92 -11.72 -1.75 6.26
N ALA A 93 -12.75 -1.83 7.12
CA ALA A 93 -13.75 -0.78 7.24
C ALA A 93 -13.15 0.55 7.75
N ASP A 94 -12.07 0.48 8.54
CA ASP A 94 -11.37 1.63 9.09
C ASP A 94 -10.15 2.05 8.25
N ALA A 95 -9.85 1.31 7.18
CA ALA A 95 -8.71 1.58 6.32
C ALA A 95 -8.99 2.78 5.40
N GLU A 96 -7.99 3.63 5.24
CA GLU A 96 -8.02 4.77 4.31
C GLU A 96 -8.03 4.25 2.87
N VAL A 97 -8.82 4.90 2.01
CA VAL A 97 -8.97 4.51 0.62
C VAL A 97 -8.29 5.56 -0.25
N PHE A 98 -7.34 5.10 -1.06
CA PHE A 98 -6.53 5.93 -1.91
C PHE A 98 -7.00 5.80 -3.37
N THR A 99 -6.98 6.91 -4.09
CA THR A 99 -6.99 6.87 -5.56
C THR A 99 -5.66 6.30 -6.08
N ALA A 100 -5.63 5.86 -7.34
CA ALA A 100 -4.41 5.39 -8.00
C ALA A 100 -3.24 6.39 -7.87
N ASP A 101 -3.49 7.68 -8.08
CA ASP A 101 -2.47 8.73 -8.00
C ASP A 101 -1.93 8.89 -6.58
N GLU A 102 -2.80 8.86 -5.57
CA GLU A 102 -2.38 8.96 -4.17
C GLU A 102 -1.61 7.72 -3.73
N ALA A 103 -2.04 6.54 -4.16
CA ALA A 103 -1.36 5.27 -3.90
C ALA A 103 0.06 5.26 -4.49
N ILE A 104 0.22 5.74 -5.72
CA ILE A 104 1.54 5.89 -6.37
C ILE A 104 2.41 6.86 -5.59
N ARG A 105 1.88 8.06 -5.26
CA ARG A 105 2.63 9.06 -4.47
C ARG A 105 3.09 8.49 -3.12
N GLN A 106 2.21 7.76 -2.44
CA GLN A 106 2.52 7.15 -1.16
C GLN A 106 3.59 6.05 -1.28
N MET A 107 3.44 5.14 -2.24
CA MET A 107 4.41 4.07 -2.50
C MET A 107 5.81 4.63 -2.86
N ILE A 108 5.87 5.70 -3.66
CA ILE A 108 7.13 6.39 -3.99
C ILE A 108 7.73 7.04 -2.74
N SER A 109 6.91 7.71 -1.92
CA SER A 109 7.36 8.34 -0.69
C SER A 109 7.91 7.31 0.31
N ARG A 110 7.29 6.13 0.37
CA ARG A 110 7.66 5.09 1.31
C ARG A 110 7.55 3.70 0.69
N ARG A 111 8.69 3.11 0.38
CA ARG A 111 8.82 1.79 -0.27
C ARG A 111 8.12 0.64 0.47
N SER A 112 7.92 0.75 1.79
CA SER A 112 7.20 -0.26 2.56
C SER A 112 5.68 -0.19 2.41
N ASP A 113 5.16 0.87 1.80
CA ASP A 113 3.74 1.01 1.55
C ASP A 113 3.39 0.34 0.21
N ILE A 114 2.64 -0.76 0.27
CA ILE A 114 2.29 -1.57 -0.89
C ILE A 114 0.81 -1.32 -1.22
N PRO A 115 0.48 -0.84 -2.43
CA PRO A 115 -0.90 -0.63 -2.85
C PRO A 115 -1.56 -1.95 -3.24
N TRP A 116 -2.79 -2.16 -2.75
CA TRP A 116 -3.65 -3.28 -3.09
C TRP A 116 -4.98 -2.77 -3.63
N ARG A 117 -5.47 -3.33 -4.75
CA ARG A 117 -6.78 -2.94 -5.29
C ARG A 117 -7.86 -3.21 -4.24
N LYS A 118 -8.75 -2.23 -4.07
CA LYS A 118 -9.82 -2.28 -3.08
C LYS A 118 -10.75 -3.46 -3.32
N ASP A 119 -11.19 -3.66 -4.56
CA ASP A 119 -12.09 -4.75 -4.95
C ASP A 119 -11.52 -6.14 -4.66
N TYR A 120 -10.22 -6.33 -4.92
CA TYR A 120 -9.51 -7.57 -4.62
C TYR A 120 -9.49 -7.84 -3.13
N ILE A 121 -9.09 -6.86 -2.31
CA ILE A 121 -9.03 -7.01 -0.85
C ILE A 121 -10.43 -7.22 -0.27
N ASP A 122 -11.43 -6.45 -0.70
CA ASP A 122 -12.81 -6.63 -0.26
C ASP A 122 -13.33 -8.04 -0.58
N GLY A 123 -12.93 -8.60 -1.73
CA GLY A 123 -13.34 -9.94 -2.17
C GLY A 123 -12.71 -11.10 -1.39
N ILE A 124 -11.60 -10.87 -0.67
CA ILE A 124 -10.90 -11.90 0.10
C ILE A 124 -10.86 -11.62 1.61
N ALA A 125 -11.26 -10.43 2.04
CA ALA A 125 -11.28 -10.05 3.44
C ALA A 125 -12.29 -10.91 4.22
N SER A 126 -11.85 -11.46 5.34
CA SER A 126 -12.70 -12.23 6.25
C SER A 126 -12.86 -11.53 7.59
N LEU A 127 -14.07 -11.57 8.17
CA LEU A 127 -14.30 -11.07 9.52
C LEU A 127 -13.62 -11.99 10.54
N SER A 128 -12.77 -11.42 11.39
CA SER A 128 -12.19 -12.07 12.56
C SER A 128 -12.70 -11.39 13.83
N VAL A 129 -13.01 -12.17 14.86
CA VAL A 129 -13.43 -11.67 16.17
C VAL A 129 -12.35 -12.02 17.20
N ASP A 130 -11.98 -11.04 18.01
CA ASP A 130 -11.13 -11.28 19.18
C ASP A 130 -11.96 -11.99 20.25
N THR A 131 -11.57 -13.22 20.61
CA THR A 131 -12.26 -14.03 21.61
C THR A 131 -12.31 -13.35 22.98
N GLN A 132 -11.36 -12.46 23.29
CA GLN A 132 -11.37 -11.67 24.52
C GLN A 132 -12.49 -10.62 24.54
N ARG A 133 -13.00 -10.25 23.36
CA ARG A 133 -14.10 -9.29 23.19
C ARG A 133 -15.43 -9.99 22.89
N ALA A 134 -15.42 -11.30 22.68
CA ALA A 134 -16.62 -12.11 22.54
C ALA A 134 -17.20 -12.43 23.93
N ASP A 135 -18.32 -11.79 24.29
CA ASP A 135 -19.01 -12.10 25.55
C ASP A 135 -19.95 -13.29 25.37
N ILE A 136 -19.54 -14.45 25.90
CA ILE A 136 -20.35 -15.67 25.93
C ILE A 136 -21.67 -15.44 26.68
N ARG A 137 -21.72 -14.52 27.65
CA ARG A 137 -22.97 -14.19 28.36
C ARG A 137 -23.96 -13.48 27.44
N ALA A 138 -23.49 -12.66 26.50
CA ALA A 138 -24.34 -12.04 25.48
C ALA A 138 -24.93 -13.08 24.52
N ALA A 139 -24.18 -14.13 24.16
CA ALA A 139 -24.71 -15.27 23.39
C ALA A 139 -25.82 -16.00 24.18
N ASN A 140 -25.66 -16.15 25.49
CA ASN A 140 -26.68 -16.72 26.39
C ASN A 140 -27.86 -15.77 26.70
N MET A 141 -27.86 -14.54 26.19
CA MET A 141 -29.02 -13.63 26.20
C MET A 141 -29.84 -13.71 24.90
N LEU A 142 -29.38 -14.45 23.88
CA LEU A 142 -30.16 -14.71 22.68
C LEU A 142 -31.40 -15.56 23.01
N PRO A 143 -32.55 -15.34 22.33
CA PRO A 143 -33.74 -16.16 22.51
C PRO A 143 -33.44 -17.64 22.17
N PRO A 144 -34.12 -18.61 22.82
CA PRO A 144 -33.84 -20.05 22.64
C PRO A 144 -33.85 -20.52 21.18
N SER A 145 -34.66 -19.89 20.33
CA SER A 145 -34.73 -20.18 18.89
C SER A 145 -33.42 -19.95 18.14
N GLN A 146 -32.52 -19.10 18.67
CA GLN A 146 -31.24 -18.74 18.06
C GLN A 146 -30.04 -19.45 18.72
N ARG A 147 -30.27 -20.25 19.79
CA ARG A 147 -29.21 -21.03 20.48
C ARG A 147 -28.99 -22.41 19.85
N ASN A 148 -29.99 -22.92 19.13
CA ASN A 148 -29.94 -24.25 18.53
C ASN A 148 -28.94 -24.37 17.37
N ASP A 149 -28.40 -23.26 16.89
CA ASP A 149 -27.37 -23.22 15.84
C ASP A 149 -25.94 -23.12 16.42
N LEU A 150 -25.78 -23.08 17.75
CA LEU A 150 -24.46 -23.03 18.38
C LEU A 150 -23.83 -24.44 18.46
N PRO A 151 -22.50 -24.54 18.27
CA PRO A 151 -21.74 -25.76 18.51
C PRO A 151 -21.98 -26.30 19.92
N GLU A 152 -22.07 -27.62 20.05
CA GLU A 152 -22.41 -28.32 21.30
C GLU A 152 -21.47 -27.96 22.47
N SER A 153 -20.20 -27.68 22.18
CA SER A 153 -19.18 -27.26 23.15
C SER A 153 -19.48 -25.94 23.89
N LEU A 154 -20.41 -25.12 23.38
CA LEU A 154 -20.83 -23.86 23.98
C LEU A 154 -22.15 -23.97 24.76
N ARG A 155 -22.83 -25.13 24.73
CA ARG A 155 -24.13 -25.32 25.40
C ARG A 155 -24.00 -25.66 26.88
N ASP A 156 -22.89 -26.29 27.28
CA ASP A 156 -22.71 -26.87 28.63
C ASP A 156 -21.99 -25.94 29.64
N GLN A 157 -21.77 -24.67 29.29
CA GLN A 157 -21.10 -23.69 30.17
C GLN A 157 -22.09 -22.77 30.93
N ALA A 158 -23.36 -23.18 31.07
CA ALA A 158 -24.42 -22.43 31.74
C ALA A 158 -24.78 -23.01 33.11
#